data_AF-A0A5J9SEV1-F1
#
_entry.id   AF-A0A5J9SEV1-F1
#
_cell.length_a   1.000
_cell.length_b   1.000
_cell.length_c   1.000
_cell.angle_alpha   90.00
_cell.angle_beta   90.00
_cell.angle_gamma   90.00
#
_symmetry.space_group_name_H-M   'P 1'
#
loop_
_entity.id
_entity.type
_entity.pdbx_description
1 polymer ?
#
loop_
_entity_poly.entity_id
_entity_poly.type
_entity_poly.pdbx_seq_one_letter_code
_entity_poly.pdbx_strand_id
1 'polypeptide(L)'
;MNPDLVPAIASPNTLRSIDDDLLPKVPAVVVVDRREILCEALGKLNRPSPHEQIDDLGHGNFLCTLMLELPPHKSCTQVSTKRFSGFSTLSAADSVNKASDDALTYLESNGLITINDFNSSAKRKLLCAKTFADLFEDKINVLQSNSERYKVLCEDVHAQIYDACAGASDCLSVRLNSTRSQIPDANRFAITYVGPVPPETALQKTGAMLASASGQLHDVLLAISKGT
;
A
#
# COMPACT_ATOMS: atom_id res chain seq x y z
N MET A 1 32.78 52.25 -56.46
CA MET A 1 33.62 51.42 -57.35
C MET A 1 34.61 50.69 -56.46
N ASN A 2 34.65 49.36 -56.62
CA ASN A 2 35.51 48.33 -56.02
C ASN A 2 35.55 48.17 -54.49
N PRO A 3 34.85 47.15 -53.96
CA PRO A 3 35.17 46.51 -52.69
C PRO A 3 36.23 45.40 -52.92
N ASP A 4 37.32 45.42 -52.17
CA ASP A 4 38.32 44.34 -52.21
C ASP A 4 38.58 43.73 -50.82
N LEU A 5 38.38 42.41 -50.81
CA LEU A 5 39.07 41.36 -50.06
C LEU A 5 39.15 41.44 -48.53
N VAL A 6 38.32 40.61 -47.89
CA VAL A 6 38.75 39.79 -46.74
C VAL A 6 38.54 38.33 -47.12
N PRO A 7 39.55 37.45 -46.99
CA PRO A 7 39.45 36.06 -47.40
C PRO A 7 38.63 35.22 -46.41
N ALA A 8 37.78 34.35 -46.96
CA ALA A 8 37.08 33.32 -46.22
C ALA A 8 38.06 32.28 -45.68
N ILE A 9 38.24 32.25 -44.36
CA ILE A 9 38.87 31.12 -43.67
C ILE A 9 37.79 30.04 -43.57
N ALA A 10 37.94 29.01 -44.40
CA ALA A 10 37.21 27.76 -44.25
C ALA A 10 37.62 27.12 -42.91
N SER A 11 36.68 27.02 -41.97
CA SER A 11 36.83 26.11 -40.82
C SER A 11 36.22 24.75 -41.18
N PRO A 12 37.01 23.67 -41.14
CA PRO A 12 36.52 22.32 -41.33
C PRO A 12 36.08 21.79 -39.97
N ASN A 13 34.78 21.73 -39.72
CA ASN A 13 34.22 20.93 -38.63
C ASN A 13 32.81 20.48 -39.01
N THR A 14 32.70 19.74 -40.11
CA THR A 14 31.57 18.85 -40.35
C THR A 14 31.75 17.62 -39.47
N LEU A 15 31.58 17.80 -38.15
CA LEU A 15 31.28 16.69 -37.26
C LEU A 15 29.88 16.22 -37.66
N ARG A 16 29.86 15.16 -38.46
CA ARG A 16 28.65 14.39 -38.79
C ARG A 16 27.99 14.05 -37.46
N SER A 17 26.85 14.69 -37.22
CA SER A 17 25.83 14.26 -36.27
C SER A 17 25.56 12.79 -36.53
N ILE A 18 26.12 11.91 -35.70
CA ILE A 18 25.74 10.51 -35.66
C ILE A 18 24.32 10.50 -35.12
N ASP A 19 23.43 9.88 -35.89
CA ASP A 19 22.00 9.78 -35.64
C ASP A 19 21.67 9.40 -34.18
N ASP A 20 21.26 10.39 -33.39
CA ASP A 20 20.62 10.23 -32.07
C ASP A 20 19.19 9.66 -32.18
N ASP A 21 18.73 9.39 -33.41
CA ASP A 21 17.39 8.85 -33.73
C ASP A 21 17.24 7.34 -33.43
N LEU A 22 18.27 6.67 -32.91
CA LEU A 22 18.24 5.25 -32.53
C LEU A 22 17.96 4.99 -31.04
N LEU A 23 17.87 6.04 -30.22
CA LEU A 23 17.34 5.88 -28.86
C LEU A 23 15.81 5.81 -28.95
N PRO A 24 15.14 4.83 -28.31
CA PRO A 24 13.69 4.84 -28.24
C PRO A 24 13.28 6.18 -27.63
N LYS A 25 12.57 7.01 -28.41
CA LYS A 25 12.01 8.28 -27.94
C LYS A 25 11.20 7.98 -26.68
N VAL A 26 11.78 8.30 -25.53
CA VAL A 26 11.08 8.21 -24.25
C VAL A 26 9.79 9.00 -24.45
N PRO A 27 8.61 8.41 -24.19
CA PRO A 27 7.36 9.14 -24.33
C PRO A 27 7.48 10.45 -23.57
N ALA A 28 7.09 11.56 -24.19
CA ALA A 28 7.11 12.86 -23.53
C ALA A 28 6.27 12.75 -22.24
N VAL A 29 6.93 12.78 -21.08
CA VAL A 29 6.27 12.76 -19.79
C VAL A 29 5.71 14.16 -19.57
N VAL A 30 4.43 14.33 -19.84
CA VAL A 30 3.72 15.57 -19.54
C VAL A 30 3.35 15.55 -18.07
N VAL A 31 4.10 16.28 -17.24
CA VAL A 31 3.76 16.50 -15.84
C VAL A 31 2.68 17.58 -15.81
N VAL A 32 1.48 17.20 -15.39
CA VAL A 32 0.36 18.14 -15.24
C VAL A 32 0.29 18.57 -13.78
N ASP A 33 0.28 19.89 -13.55
CA ASP A 33 0.12 20.45 -12.21
C ASP A 33 -1.28 20.12 -11.68
N ARG A 34 -1.34 19.30 -10.63
CA ARG A 34 -2.61 18.87 -10.02
C ARG A 34 -3.27 20.01 -9.27
N ARG A 35 -2.51 21.00 -8.81
CA ARG A 35 -3.02 22.18 -8.12
C ARG A 35 -3.83 23.06 -9.09
N GLU A 36 -3.33 23.27 -10.30
CA GLU A 36 -4.03 24.05 -11.32
C GLU A 36 -5.37 23.41 -11.70
N ILE A 37 -5.38 22.09 -11.93
CA ILE A 37 -6.61 21.33 -12.19
C ILE A 37 -7.61 21.50 -11.03
N LEU A 38 -7.12 21.43 -9.78
CA LEU A 38 -7.98 21.58 -8.60
C LEU A 38 -8.59 22.99 -8.52
N CYS A 39 -7.81 24.03 -8.76
CA CYS A 39 -8.30 25.40 -8.78
C CYS A 39 -9.35 25.61 -9.89
N GLU A 40 -9.12 25.06 -11.09
CA GLU A 40 -10.08 25.14 -12.19
C GLU A 40 -11.38 24.38 -11.85
N ALA A 41 -11.27 23.20 -11.27
CA ALA A 41 -12.39 22.39 -10.82
C ALA A 41 -13.24 23.12 -9.78
N LEU A 42 -12.61 23.73 -8.77
CA LEU A 42 -13.30 24.52 -7.74
C LEU A 42 -13.96 25.77 -8.32
N GLY A 43 -13.29 26.45 -9.26
CA GLY A 43 -13.88 27.57 -10.00
C GLY A 43 -15.16 27.18 -10.74
N LYS A 44 -15.17 26.02 -11.42
CA LYS A 44 -16.38 25.48 -12.09
C LYS A 44 -17.49 25.10 -11.11
N LEU A 45 -17.14 24.74 -9.88
CA LEU A 45 -18.10 24.46 -8.80
C LEU A 45 -18.57 25.73 -8.07
N ASN A 46 -18.16 26.92 -8.52
CA ASN A 46 -18.39 28.21 -7.84
C ASN A 46 -17.92 28.20 -6.38
N ARG A 47 -16.76 27.58 -6.13
CA ARG A 47 -16.12 27.52 -4.80
C ARG A 47 -14.86 28.37 -4.75
N PRO A 48 -14.50 28.88 -3.55
CA PRO A 48 -13.26 29.62 -3.38
C PRO A 48 -12.05 28.72 -3.68
N SER A 49 -10.92 29.34 -3.98
CA SER A 49 -9.63 28.65 -4.09
C SER A 49 -9.30 27.93 -2.78
N PRO A 50 -8.62 26.78 -2.83
CA PRO A 50 -8.30 26.02 -1.64
C PRO A 50 -7.39 26.83 -0.73
N HIS A 51 -7.66 26.80 0.58
CA HIS A 51 -6.73 27.39 1.54
C HIS A 51 -5.58 26.42 1.76
N GLU A 52 -4.37 26.88 1.48
CA GLU A 52 -3.14 26.09 1.47
C GLU A 52 -2.24 26.50 2.64
N GLN A 53 -1.78 25.50 3.40
CA GLN A 53 -0.77 25.65 4.42
C GLN A 53 0.35 24.63 4.16
N ILE A 54 1.59 25.10 4.09
CA ILE A 54 2.77 24.26 3.93
C ILE A 54 3.62 24.38 5.18
N ASP A 55 3.86 23.26 5.84
CA ASP A 55 4.72 23.14 7.00
C ASP A 55 6.02 22.43 6.60
N ASP A 56 7.17 23.07 6.86
CA ASP A 56 8.49 22.45 6.78
C ASP A 56 8.79 21.74 8.10
N LEU A 57 8.88 20.42 8.05
CA LEU A 57 9.12 19.56 9.21
C LEU A 57 10.61 19.36 9.48
N GLY A 58 11.48 19.99 8.70
CA GLY A 58 12.92 19.82 8.74
C GLY A 58 13.39 18.54 8.03
N HIS A 59 14.70 18.46 7.79
CA HIS A 59 15.34 17.34 7.10
C HIS A 59 14.82 17.07 5.67
N GLY A 60 14.34 18.11 4.98
CA GLY A 60 13.78 17.98 3.63
C GLY A 60 12.37 17.39 3.60
N ASN A 61 11.67 17.36 4.73
CA ASN A 61 10.31 16.86 4.83
C ASN A 61 9.30 18.01 4.79
N PHE A 62 8.32 17.91 3.90
CA PHE A 62 7.29 18.92 3.69
C PHE A 62 5.91 18.29 3.85
N LEU A 63 5.06 18.96 4.63
CA LEU A 63 3.65 18.63 4.77
C LEU A 63 2.82 19.76 4.19
N CYS A 64 1.99 19.47 3.19
CA CYS A 64 0.97 20.40 2.72
C CYS A 64 -0.38 19.98 3.31
N THR A 65 -1.15 20.96 3.77
CA THR A 65 -2.54 20.82 4.15
C THR A 65 -3.40 21.76 3.30
N LEU A 66 -4.43 21.19 2.66
CA LEU A 66 -5.43 21.91 1.90
C LEU A 66 -6.79 21.85 2.62
N MET A 67 -7.45 23.00 2.74
CA MET A 67 -8.82 23.10 3.22
C MET A 67 -9.73 23.53 2.08
N LEU A 68 -10.72 22.70 1.74
CA LEU A 68 -11.63 22.92 0.61
C LEU A 68 -13.06 23.04 1.10
N GLU A 69 -13.79 24.01 0.57
CA GLU A 69 -15.23 24.11 0.74
C GLU A 69 -15.93 23.25 -0.33
N LEU A 70 -16.71 22.28 0.12
CA LEU A 70 -17.38 21.30 -0.73
C LEU A 70 -18.88 21.60 -0.82
N PRO A 71 -19.48 21.52 -2.02
CA PRO A 71 -20.93 21.56 -2.16
C PRO A 71 -21.58 20.30 -1.55
N PRO A 72 -22.90 20.32 -1.31
CA PRO A 72 -23.64 19.11 -0.94
C PRO A 72 -23.43 17.97 -1.95
N HIS A 73 -23.19 16.77 -1.45
CA HIS A 73 -22.93 15.56 -2.23
C HIS A 73 -23.40 14.31 -1.47
N LYS A 74 -23.23 13.13 -2.07
CA LYS A 74 -23.77 11.86 -1.56
C LYS A 74 -23.41 11.55 -0.10
N SER A 75 -22.21 11.93 0.35
CA SER A 75 -21.73 11.68 1.71
C SER A 75 -21.95 12.85 2.67
N CYS A 76 -22.35 14.03 2.17
CA CYS A 76 -22.62 15.20 3.00
C CYS A 76 -23.71 16.09 2.38
N THR A 77 -24.86 16.20 3.02
CA THR A 77 -26.02 16.93 2.50
C THR A 77 -25.93 18.46 2.65
N GLN A 78 -24.88 18.96 3.30
CA GLN A 78 -24.65 20.38 3.54
C GLN A 78 -23.30 20.81 2.96
N VAL A 79 -23.13 22.12 2.78
CA VAL A 79 -21.81 22.68 2.48
C VAL A 79 -20.89 22.36 3.66
N SER A 80 -19.71 21.80 3.37
CA SER A 80 -18.77 21.38 4.40
C SER A 80 -17.35 21.71 3.99
N THR A 81 -16.49 21.99 4.98
CA THR A 81 -15.06 22.18 4.74
C THR A 81 -14.34 20.88 5.02
N LYS A 82 -13.55 20.40 4.07
CA LYS A 82 -12.77 19.16 4.19
C LYS A 82 -11.27 19.44 4.10
N ARG A 83 -10.53 18.76 4.97
CA ARG A 83 -9.07 18.78 5.02
C ARG A 83 -8.48 17.65 4.17
N PHE A 84 -7.47 17.98 3.38
CA PHE A 84 -6.61 17.04 2.68
C PHE A 84 -5.16 17.35 3.03
N SER A 85 -4.31 16.33 3.10
CA SER A 85 -2.92 16.52 3.47
C SER A 85 -2.02 15.66 2.59
N GLY A 86 -0.91 16.22 2.14
CA GLY A 86 0.07 15.56 1.29
C GLY A 86 1.46 15.69 1.89
N PHE A 87 2.20 14.59 1.95
CA PHE A 87 3.55 14.56 2.51
C PHE A 87 4.59 14.26 1.43
N SER A 88 5.70 15.00 1.41
CA SER A 88 6.82 14.76 0.51
C SER A 88 8.16 14.98 1.18
N THR A 89 9.14 14.14 0.84
CA THR A 89 10.55 14.28 1.24
C THR A 89 11.42 14.92 0.17
N LEU A 90 10.80 15.35 -0.94
CA LEU A 90 11.50 15.85 -2.13
C LEU A 90 11.38 17.37 -2.22
N SER A 91 10.16 17.88 -2.14
CA SER A 91 9.86 19.31 -2.29
C SER A 91 8.50 19.67 -1.70
N ALA A 92 8.33 20.95 -1.35
CA ALA A 92 7.04 21.53 -1.00
C ALA A 92 6.03 21.46 -2.17
N ALA A 93 6.50 21.61 -3.41
CA ALA A 93 5.64 21.50 -4.59
C ALA A 93 5.04 20.08 -4.72
N ASP A 94 5.82 19.04 -4.42
CA ASP A 94 5.33 17.66 -4.42
C ASP A 94 4.32 17.38 -3.31
N SER A 95 4.52 17.97 -2.12
CA SER A 95 3.55 17.81 -1.04
C SER A 95 2.21 18.48 -1.40
N VAL A 96 2.23 19.64 -2.05
CA VAL A 96 1.05 20.31 -2.61
C VAL A 96 0.39 19.46 -3.71
N ASN A 97 1.16 18.91 -4.64
CA ASN A 97 0.63 18.06 -5.71
C ASN A 97 -0.05 16.80 -5.15
N LYS A 98 0.53 16.17 -4.11
CA LYS A 98 -0.07 15.03 -3.43
C LYS A 98 -1.39 15.40 -2.73
N ALA A 99 -1.39 16.50 -1.97
CA ALA A 99 -2.61 16.97 -1.31
C ALA A 99 -3.71 17.31 -2.35
N SER A 100 -3.32 17.88 -3.49
CA SER A 100 -4.22 18.22 -4.59
C SER A 100 -4.76 16.97 -5.29
N ASP A 101 -3.92 15.94 -5.51
CA ASP A 101 -4.37 14.69 -6.12
C ASP A 101 -5.36 13.93 -5.23
N ASP A 102 -5.15 13.93 -3.91
CA ASP A 102 -6.09 13.36 -2.94
C ASP A 102 -7.43 14.11 -2.95
N ALA A 103 -7.40 15.45 -3.00
CA ALA A 103 -8.59 16.27 -3.11
C ALA A 103 -9.37 16.02 -4.41
N LEU A 104 -8.67 15.97 -5.55
CA LEU A 104 -9.27 15.66 -6.85
C LEU A 104 -9.89 14.27 -6.87
N THR A 105 -9.19 13.27 -6.32
CA THR A 105 -9.69 11.89 -6.21
C THR A 105 -10.96 11.82 -5.35
N TYR A 106 -11.03 12.63 -4.28
CA TYR A 106 -12.23 12.75 -3.47
C TYR A 106 -13.41 13.37 -4.25
N LEU A 107 -13.16 14.48 -4.96
CA LEU A 107 -14.19 15.14 -5.78
C LEU A 107 -14.73 14.19 -6.87
N GLU A 108 -13.85 13.43 -7.53
CA GLU A 108 -14.23 12.47 -8.56
C GLU A 108 -15.03 11.29 -7.98
N SER A 109 -14.57 10.68 -6.89
CA SER A 109 -15.25 9.55 -6.24
C SER A 109 -16.64 9.89 -5.69
N ASN A 110 -16.88 11.16 -5.35
CA ASN A 110 -18.18 11.65 -4.91
C ASN A 110 -19.05 12.18 -6.06
N GLY A 111 -18.57 12.11 -7.31
CA GLY A 111 -19.29 12.55 -8.51
C GLY A 111 -19.46 14.07 -8.62
N LEU A 112 -18.59 14.84 -7.95
CA LEU A 112 -18.61 16.30 -8.00
C LEU A 112 -17.94 16.83 -9.27
N ILE A 113 -16.92 16.11 -9.74
CA ILE A 113 -16.20 16.44 -10.97
C ILE A 113 -16.00 15.18 -11.79
N THR A 114 -15.66 15.37 -13.05
CA THR A 114 -15.16 14.30 -13.92
C THR A 114 -13.89 14.81 -14.58
N ILE A 115 -12.77 14.16 -14.26
CA ILE A 115 -11.48 14.49 -14.87
C ILE A 115 -11.29 13.52 -16.03
N ASN A 116 -11.34 14.04 -17.26
CA ASN A 116 -11.09 13.22 -18.44
C ASN A 116 -9.57 13.01 -18.60
N ASP A 117 -8.99 12.18 -17.75
CA ASP A 117 -7.59 11.77 -17.83
C ASP A 117 -7.50 10.51 -18.72
N PHE A 118 -6.66 10.57 -19.75
CA PHE A 118 -6.35 9.40 -20.60
C PHE A 118 -5.86 8.21 -19.76
N ASN A 119 -5.19 8.49 -18.63
CA ASN A 119 -4.68 7.50 -17.70
C ASN A 119 -5.69 7.08 -16.61
N SER A 120 -6.93 7.56 -16.65
CA SER A 120 -7.97 7.25 -15.65
C SER A 120 -8.20 5.74 -15.46
N SER A 121 -8.08 4.95 -16.54
CA SER A 121 -8.18 3.49 -16.47
C SER A 121 -7.03 2.86 -15.66
N ALA A 122 -5.80 3.34 -15.85
CA ALA A 122 -4.63 2.89 -15.10
C ALA A 122 -4.70 3.36 -13.63
N LYS A 123 -5.12 4.61 -13.38
CA LYS A 123 -5.30 5.15 -12.01
C LYS A 123 -6.33 4.33 -11.23
N ARG A 124 -7.47 3.96 -11.84
CA ARG A 124 -8.47 3.09 -11.20
C ARG A 124 -7.94 1.70 -10.86
N LYS A 125 -7.16 1.09 -11.75
CA LYS A 125 -6.52 -0.21 -11.49
C LYS A 125 -5.53 -0.11 -10.32
N LEU A 126 -4.73 0.95 -10.27
CA LEU A 126 -3.80 1.20 -9.18
C LEU A 126 -4.52 1.44 -7.84
N LEU A 127 -5.59 2.25 -7.85
CA LEU A 127 -6.40 2.50 -6.64
C LEU A 127 -7.01 1.21 -6.11
N CYS A 128 -7.57 0.39 -7.00
CA CYS A 128 -8.11 -0.93 -6.66
C CYS A 128 -7.04 -1.84 -6.04
N ALA A 129 -5.85 -1.92 -6.65
CA ALA A 129 -4.74 -2.69 -6.10
C ALA A 129 -4.29 -2.19 -4.73
N LYS A 130 -4.24 -0.86 -4.53
CA LYS A 130 -3.92 -0.24 -3.23
C LYS A 130 -4.97 -0.58 -2.18
N THR A 131 -6.26 -0.47 -2.50
CA THR A 131 -7.34 -0.85 -1.59
C THR A 131 -7.23 -2.31 -1.16
N PHE A 132 -6.90 -3.21 -2.09
CA PHE A 132 -6.65 -4.61 -1.73
C PHE A 132 -5.42 -4.76 -0.85
N ALA A 133 -4.31 -4.09 -1.17
CA ALA A 133 -3.09 -4.13 -0.36
C ALA A 133 -3.36 -3.67 1.09
N ASP A 134 -4.06 -2.55 1.26
CA ASP A 134 -4.43 -2.00 2.58
C ASP A 134 -5.32 -3.01 3.35
N LEU A 135 -6.33 -3.60 2.70
CA LEU A 135 -7.17 -4.63 3.32
C LEU A 135 -6.40 -5.90 3.72
N PHE A 136 -5.42 -6.31 2.90
CA PHE A 136 -4.57 -7.46 3.21
C PHE A 136 -3.65 -7.15 4.38
N GLU A 137 -3.05 -5.97 4.41
CA GLU A 137 -2.20 -5.52 5.51
C GLU A 137 -2.97 -5.51 6.84
N ASP A 138 -4.16 -4.91 6.86
CA ASP A 138 -5.04 -4.91 8.03
C ASP A 138 -5.35 -6.34 8.52
N LYS A 139 -5.68 -7.24 7.59
CA LYS A 139 -5.97 -8.65 7.94
C LYS A 139 -4.75 -9.38 8.46
N ILE A 140 -3.58 -9.16 7.88
CA ILE A 140 -2.32 -9.76 8.33
C ILE A 140 -1.98 -9.25 9.74
N ASN A 141 -2.11 -7.95 9.99
CA ASN A 141 -1.85 -7.36 11.31
C ASN A 141 -2.79 -7.93 12.39
N VAL A 142 -4.07 -8.15 12.07
CA VAL A 142 -5.02 -8.82 12.97
C VAL A 142 -4.63 -10.28 13.21
N LEU A 143 -4.18 -11.00 12.19
CA LEU A 143 -3.74 -12.39 12.35
C LEU A 143 -2.46 -12.48 13.20
N GLN A 144 -1.50 -11.58 12.99
CA GLN A 144 -0.26 -11.53 13.76
C GLN A 144 -0.52 -11.22 15.24
N SER A 145 -1.32 -10.20 15.53
CA SER A 145 -1.70 -9.86 16.91
C SER A 145 -2.45 -10.99 17.62
N ASN A 146 -3.35 -11.69 16.91
CA ASN A 146 -4.01 -12.87 17.46
C ASN A 146 -3.03 -14.02 17.71
N SER A 147 -2.12 -14.29 16.78
CA SER A 147 -1.08 -15.31 16.94
C SER A 147 -0.20 -15.04 18.15
N GLU A 148 0.21 -13.79 18.35
CA GLU A 148 1.02 -13.37 19.49
C GLU A 148 0.23 -13.54 20.81
N ARG A 149 -1.04 -13.15 20.83
CA ARG A 149 -1.92 -13.35 21.98
C ARG A 149 -2.10 -14.84 22.34
N TYR A 150 -2.29 -15.71 21.35
CA TYR A 150 -2.41 -17.15 21.60
C TYR A 150 -1.09 -17.76 22.09
N LYS A 151 0.05 -17.27 21.61
CA LYS A 151 1.37 -17.69 22.11
C LYS A 151 1.53 -17.35 23.59
N VAL A 152 1.21 -16.12 23.99
CA VAL A 152 1.23 -15.68 25.40
C VAL A 152 0.29 -16.54 26.26
N LEU A 153 -0.91 -16.85 25.77
CA LEU A 153 -1.85 -17.71 26.49
C LEU A 153 -1.34 -19.14 26.66
N CYS A 154 -0.69 -19.71 25.63
CA CYS A 154 -0.07 -21.03 25.73
C CYS A 154 1.08 -21.07 26.74
N GLU A 155 1.91 -20.02 26.78
CA GLU A 155 2.99 -19.89 27.75
C GLU A 155 2.45 -19.77 29.19
N ASP A 156 1.38 -19.01 29.40
CA ASP A 156 0.70 -18.86 30.69
C ASP A 156 0.06 -20.18 31.16
N VAL A 157 -0.65 -20.89 30.28
CA VAL A 157 -1.21 -22.22 30.58
C VAL A 157 -0.09 -23.22 30.90
N HIS A 158 1.02 -23.20 30.16
CA HIS A 158 2.18 -24.04 30.47
C HIS A 158 2.77 -23.73 31.85
N ALA A 159 2.88 -22.45 32.22
CA ALA A 159 3.34 -22.04 33.54
C ALA A 159 2.39 -22.52 34.64
N GLN A 160 1.08 -22.36 34.46
CA GLN A 160 0.07 -22.82 35.41
C GLN A 160 0.07 -24.36 35.59
N ILE A 161 0.24 -25.11 34.49
CA ILE A 161 0.38 -26.56 34.53
C ILE A 161 1.67 -26.93 35.29
N TYR A 162 2.78 -26.25 35.03
CA TYR A 162 4.05 -26.48 35.71
C TYR A 162 3.92 -26.22 37.22
N ASP A 163 3.34 -25.09 37.62
CA ASP A 163 3.13 -24.72 39.01
C ASP A 163 2.20 -25.69 39.74
N ALA A 164 1.12 -26.14 39.09
CA ALA A 164 0.23 -27.16 39.62
C ALA A 164 0.94 -28.51 39.80
N CYS A 165 1.81 -28.90 38.87
CA CYS A 165 2.62 -30.12 38.98
C CYS A 165 3.66 -30.01 40.11
N ALA A 166 4.30 -28.85 40.27
CA ALA A 166 5.28 -28.60 41.33
C ALA A 166 4.62 -28.56 42.73
N GLY A 167 3.44 -27.94 42.84
CA GLY A 167 2.68 -27.84 44.10
C GLY A 167 2.00 -29.14 44.54
N ALA A 168 1.77 -30.08 43.62
CA ALA A 168 1.18 -31.39 43.89
C ALA A 168 2.20 -32.54 43.76
N SER A 169 3.48 -32.27 44.06
CA SER A 169 4.60 -33.23 43.98
C SER A 169 4.32 -34.58 44.66
N ASP A 170 3.53 -34.58 45.74
CA ASP A 170 3.23 -35.80 46.51
C ASP A 170 2.13 -36.67 45.85
N CYS A 171 1.30 -36.08 44.99
CA CYS A 171 0.16 -36.74 44.34
C CYS A 171 0.44 -37.11 42.88
N LEU A 172 1.27 -36.31 42.22
CA LEU A 172 1.66 -36.47 40.82
C LEU A 172 3.07 -37.04 40.78
N SER A 173 3.19 -38.36 40.92
CA SER A 173 4.42 -39.10 40.61
C SER A 173 4.69 -39.12 39.10
N VAL A 174 4.82 -37.95 38.47
CA VAL A 174 5.50 -37.84 37.20
C VAL A 174 6.98 -37.90 37.53
N ARG A 175 7.52 -39.13 37.62
CA ARG A 175 8.97 -39.33 37.55
C ARG A 175 9.44 -38.72 36.24
N LEU A 176 9.91 -37.47 36.31
CA LEU A 176 10.83 -36.93 35.33
C LEU A 176 12.02 -37.89 35.35
N ASN A 177 12.04 -38.83 34.41
CA ASN A 177 13.22 -39.62 34.13
C ASN A 177 14.28 -38.66 33.62
N SER A 178 14.96 -38.01 34.56
CA SER A 178 16.21 -37.29 34.35
C SER A 178 17.30 -38.33 34.08
N THR A 179 17.21 -38.97 32.92
CA THR A 179 18.39 -39.56 32.28
C THR A 179 19.13 -38.41 31.60
N ARG A 180 19.81 -37.63 32.44
CA ARG A 180 20.92 -36.79 32.04
C ARG A 180 22.09 -37.70 31.70
N SER A 181 22.08 -38.29 30.50
CA SER A 181 23.27 -38.87 29.89
C SER A 181 23.11 -38.92 28.37
N GLN A 182 23.77 -37.96 27.73
CA GLN A 182 24.51 -38.05 26.46
C GLN A 182 23.74 -38.41 25.17
N ILE A 183 23.96 -37.52 24.17
CA ILE A 183 23.67 -37.58 22.72
C ILE A 183 22.29 -37.03 22.29
N PRO A 184 22.22 -36.00 21.42
CA PRO A 184 20.97 -35.47 20.89
C PRO A 184 20.56 -36.23 19.63
N ASP A 185 19.59 -37.15 19.74
CA ASP A 185 18.85 -37.66 18.58
C ASP A 185 17.53 -36.89 18.43
N ALA A 186 17.39 -36.25 17.26
CA ALA A 186 16.39 -35.25 16.91
C ALA A 186 14.95 -35.78 16.70
N ASN A 187 14.48 -36.78 17.47
CA ASN A 187 13.24 -37.48 17.09
C ASN A 187 12.32 -37.96 18.24
N ARG A 188 12.26 -37.27 19.38
CA ARG A 188 11.54 -37.77 20.58
C ARG A 188 10.32 -36.98 21.07
N PHE A 189 9.54 -36.39 20.16
CA PHE A 189 8.16 -35.99 20.48
C PHE A 189 7.15 -36.62 19.51
N ALA A 190 7.18 -37.94 19.39
CA ALA A 190 6.08 -38.69 18.77
C ALA A 190 4.99 -38.92 19.83
N ILE A 191 4.09 -37.94 19.98
CA ILE A 191 2.83 -38.14 20.72
C ILE A 191 2.03 -39.16 19.92
N THR A 192 1.94 -40.39 20.42
CA THR A 192 1.23 -41.48 19.75
C THR A 192 -0.25 -41.35 20.05
N TYR A 193 -1.04 -40.91 19.06
CA TYR A 193 -2.49 -40.86 19.16
C TYR A 193 -3.07 -42.29 19.08
N VAL A 194 -3.85 -42.70 20.08
CA VAL A 194 -4.61 -43.95 20.05
C VAL A 194 -6.11 -43.61 19.99
N GLY A 195 -6.66 -43.63 18.78
CA GLY A 195 -8.07 -43.44 18.46
C GLY A 195 -8.35 -43.81 16.99
N PRO A 196 -9.60 -44.06 16.60
CA PRO A 196 -9.91 -44.64 15.28
C PRO A 196 -9.63 -43.70 14.10
N VAL A 197 -9.54 -42.37 14.33
CA VAL A 197 -9.24 -41.37 13.31
C VAL A 197 -8.39 -40.26 13.95
N PRO A 198 -7.16 -39.99 13.46
CA PRO A 198 -6.36 -38.90 13.99
C PRO A 198 -7.07 -37.56 13.78
N PRO A 199 -7.08 -36.66 14.79
CA PRO A 199 -7.68 -35.34 14.63
C PRO A 199 -6.95 -34.58 13.51
N GLU A 200 -7.70 -33.92 12.63
CA GLU A 200 -7.13 -33.08 11.56
C GLU A 200 -6.11 -32.12 12.16
N THR A 201 -4.90 -32.13 11.60
CA THR A 201 -3.86 -31.20 12.04
C THR A 201 -4.26 -29.78 11.67
N ALA A 202 -3.89 -28.81 12.51
CA ALA A 202 -4.17 -27.40 12.22
C ALA A 202 -3.72 -27.00 10.81
N LEU A 203 -2.61 -27.55 10.31
CA LEU A 203 -2.10 -27.34 8.97
C LEU A 203 -3.03 -27.86 7.86
N GLN A 204 -3.68 -29.02 8.05
CA GLN A 204 -4.68 -29.55 7.12
C GLN A 204 -5.94 -28.68 7.09
N LYS A 205 -6.38 -28.20 8.27
CA LYS A 205 -7.54 -27.31 8.37
C LYS A 205 -7.28 -25.96 7.70
N THR A 206 -6.10 -25.37 7.91
CA THR A 206 -5.71 -24.11 7.25
C THR A 206 -5.53 -24.31 5.74
N GLY A 207 -4.96 -25.43 5.31
CA GLY A 207 -4.82 -25.80 3.89
C GLY A 207 -6.17 -25.94 3.20
N ALA A 208 -7.16 -26.57 3.85
CA ALA A 208 -8.52 -26.71 3.32
C ALA A 208 -9.24 -25.34 3.23
N MET A 209 -9.07 -24.47 4.23
CA MET A 209 -9.63 -23.11 4.20
C MET A 209 -8.98 -22.24 3.11
N LEU A 210 -7.67 -22.33 2.91
CA LEU A 210 -6.94 -21.62 1.86
C LEU A 210 -7.32 -22.12 0.46
N ALA A 211 -7.48 -23.42 0.27
CA ALA A 211 -7.95 -24.00 -0.99
C ALA A 211 -9.38 -23.54 -1.32
N SER A 212 -10.27 -23.47 -0.32
CA SER A 212 -11.63 -22.94 -0.48
C SER A 212 -11.64 -21.45 -0.84
N ALA A 213 -10.79 -20.65 -0.21
CA ALA A 213 -10.68 -19.21 -0.51
C ALA A 213 -10.08 -18.97 -1.90
N SER A 214 -9.13 -19.80 -2.33
CA SER A 214 -8.53 -19.74 -3.66
C SER A 214 -9.54 -20.06 -4.77
N GLY A 215 -10.44 -21.03 -4.55
CA GLY A 215 -11.52 -21.33 -5.48
C GLY A 215 -12.51 -20.17 -5.65
N GLN A 216 -12.92 -19.55 -4.53
CA GLN A 216 -13.83 -18.40 -4.55
C GLN A 216 -13.21 -17.18 -5.26
N LEU A 217 -11.92 -16.93 -5.07
CA LEU A 217 -11.20 -15.87 -5.76
C LEU A 217 -11.07 -16.13 -7.27
N HIS A 218 -10.88 -17.39 -7.68
CA HIS A 218 -10.84 -17.77 -9.09
C HIS A 218 -12.19 -17.53 -9.78
N ASP A 219 -13.31 -17.87 -9.12
CA ASP A 219 -14.65 -17.67 -9.64
C ASP A 219 -15.01 -16.18 -9.77
N VAL A 220 -14.59 -15.35 -8.81
CA VAL A 220 -14.76 -13.89 -8.87
C VAL A 220 -13.94 -13.29 -10.02
N LEU A 221 -12.69 -13.74 -10.22
CA LEU A 221 -11.85 -13.29 -11.34
C LEU A 221 -12.42 -13.71 -12.71
N LEU A 222 -13.00 -14.91 -12.80
CA LEU A 222 -13.70 -15.38 -14.00
C LEU A 222 -14.98 -14.60 -14.28
N ALA A 223 -15.73 -14.22 -13.25
CA ALA A 223 -16.93 -13.38 -13.38
C ALA A 223 -16.57 -11.97 -13.87
N ILE A 224 -15.46 -11.40 -13.38
CA ILE A 224 -14.93 -10.12 -13.84
C ILE A 224 -14.44 -10.22 -15.30
N SER A 225 -13.81 -11.32 -15.69
CA SER A 225 -13.29 -11.53 -17.05
C SER A 225 -14.38 -11.75 -18.11
N LYS A 226 -15.59 -12.18 -17.73
CA LYS A 226 -16.71 -12.45 -18.65
C LYS A 226 -17.73 -11.30 -18.71
N GLY A 227 -17.52 -10.24 -17.94
CA GLY A 227 -18.43 -9.12 -17.80
C GLY A 227 -17.82 -7.78 -18.22
N THR A 228 -17.35 -7.69 -19.47
CA THR A 228 -17.28 -6.44 -20.27
C THR A 228 -17.35 -6.79 -21.74
#